data_AF-A0A7S1S0E8-F1
#
_entry.id   AF-A0A7S1S0E8-F1
#
_cell.length_a   1.000
_cell.length_b   1.000
_cell.length_c   1.000
_cell.angle_alpha   90.00
_cell.angle_beta   90.00
_cell.angle_gamma   90.00
#
_symmetry.space_group_name_H-M   'P 1'
#
loop_
_entity.id
_entity.type
_entity.pdbx_description
1 polymer ?
#
loop_
_entity_poly.entity_id
_entity_poly.type
_entity_poly.pdbx_seq_one_letter_code
_entity_poly.pdbx_strand_id
1 'polypeptide(L)'
;RMLLSLPGRILPAACDGLREALEQRGYTQREIIARSVHADVVVRRVEGAGGALAGKCIHEGKGEGSVRGIVQREYSILSRVRHPNVARAVDFVEVDCGCVLIMELCAGASL
;
A
#
# COMPACT_ATOMS: atom_id res chain seq x y z
N ARG A 1 -9.34 34.63 -13.02
CA ARG A 1 -8.71 33.31 -13.27
C ARG A 1 -8.89 32.50 -12.00
N MET A 2 -9.89 31.62 -11.99
CA MET A 2 -10.41 30.93 -10.80
C MET A 2 -9.52 29.71 -10.53
N LEU A 3 -8.79 29.71 -9.42
CA LEU A 3 -8.06 28.55 -8.91
C LEU A 3 -9.09 27.57 -8.36
N LEU A 4 -9.41 26.52 -9.13
CA LEU A 4 -10.09 25.35 -8.60
C LEU A 4 -9.09 24.59 -7.72
N SER A 5 -9.04 24.93 -6.43
CA SER A 5 -8.48 24.03 -5.43
C SER A 5 -9.38 22.80 -5.40
N LEU A 6 -8.93 21.70 -6.01
CA LEU A 6 -9.52 20.40 -5.69
C LEU A 6 -9.28 20.18 -4.20
N PRO A 7 -10.35 20.02 -3.38
CA PRO A 7 -10.21 19.88 -1.95
C PRO A 7 -9.28 18.70 -1.69
N GLY A 8 -8.32 18.90 -0.80
CA GLY A 8 -7.37 17.87 -0.39
C GLY A 8 -8.13 16.58 -0.16
N ARG A 9 -7.84 15.56 -0.99
CA ARG A 9 -8.22 14.19 -0.71
C ARG A 9 -7.44 13.77 0.52
N ILE A 10 -7.97 14.16 1.68
CA ILE A 10 -7.75 13.45 2.93
C ILE A 10 -8.17 12.03 2.59
N LEU A 11 -7.19 11.15 2.37
CA LEU A 11 -7.46 9.72 2.28
C LEU A 11 -8.34 9.40 3.49
N PRO A 12 -9.58 8.89 3.27
CA PRO A 12 -10.47 8.60 4.37
C PRO A 12 -9.69 7.80 5.41
N ALA A 13 -9.74 8.26 6.65
CA ALA A 13 -9.13 7.59 7.78
C ALA A 13 -9.60 6.13 7.72
N ALA A 14 -8.64 5.23 7.47
CA ALA A 14 -8.79 3.78 7.48
C ALA A 14 -10.09 3.24 6.86
N CYS A 15 -9.96 2.56 5.72
CA CYS A 15 -10.84 1.43 5.47
C CYS A 15 -10.72 0.48 6.66
N ASP A 16 -11.69 0.44 7.58
CA ASP A 16 -11.62 -0.38 8.79
C ASP A 16 -11.31 -1.85 8.45
N GLY A 17 -11.90 -2.36 7.37
CA GLY A 17 -11.65 -3.72 6.88
C GLY A 17 -10.20 -3.97 6.44
N LEU A 18 -9.46 -2.96 5.98
CA LEU A 18 -8.07 -3.11 5.55
C LEU A 18 -7.14 -3.32 6.76
N ARG A 19 -7.40 -2.59 7.86
CA ARG A 19 -6.64 -2.75 9.10
C ARG A 19 -6.90 -4.13 9.71
N GLU A 20 -8.17 -4.50 9.82
CA GLU A 20 -8.57 -5.80 10.35
C GLU A 20 -7.99 -6.95 9.51
N ALA A 21 -8.06 -6.87 8.18
CA ALA A 21 -7.50 -7.88 7.30
C ALA A 21 -5.98 -8.03 7.47
N LEU A 22 -5.26 -6.93 7.70
CA LEU A 22 -3.84 -6.97 8.01
C LEU A 22 -3.55 -7.61 9.38
N GLU A 23 -4.31 -7.26 10.40
CA GLU A 23 -4.18 -7.84 11.74
C GLU A 23 -4.44 -9.36 11.73
N GLN A 24 -5.46 -9.81 11.00
CA GLN A 24 -5.75 -11.24 10.78
C GLN A 24 -4.62 -11.97 10.05
N ARG A 25 -3.83 -11.25 9.24
CA ARG A 25 -2.64 -11.76 8.55
C ARG A 25 -1.36 -11.63 9.39
N GLY A 26 -1.45 -11.12 10.61
CA GLY A 26 -0.31 -10.95 11.52
C GLY A 26 0.51 -9.68 11.28
N TYR A 27 -0.08 -8.68 10.63
CA TYR A 27 0.55 -7.39 10.35
C TYR A 27 -0.05 -6.27 11.20
N THR A 28 0.78 -5.34 11.66
CA THR A 28 0.34 -4.12 12.34
C THR A 28 0.77 -2.88 11.56
N GLN A 29 -0.19 -2.08 11.10
CA GLN A 29 0.11 -0.81 10.44
C GLN A 29 0.64 0.23 11.44
N ARG A 30 1.62 1.03 11.01
CA ARG A 30 2.22 2.12 11.77
C ARG A 30 2.11 3.44 11.01
N GLU A 31 3.10 4.31 11.15
CA GLU A 31 3.16 5.63 10.55
C GLU A 31 3.15 5.59 9.02
N ILE A 32 2.73 6.71 8.42
CA ILE A 32 2.82 6.93 6.98
C ILE A 32 4.24 7.38 6.68
N ILE A 33 4.92 6.66 5.78
CA ILE A 33 6.29 6.95 5.36
C ILE A 33 6.35 7.60 3.98
N ALA A 34 5.31 7.45 3.15
CA ALA A 34 5.19 8.19 1.89
C ALA A 34 3.72 8.37 1.46
N ARG A 35 3.47 9.38 0.63
CA ARG A 35 2.16 9.64 0.00
C ARG A 35 2.38 9.95 -1.47
N SER A 36 1.54 9.39 -2.34
CA SER A 36 1.52 9.78 -3.75
C SER A 36 0.75 11.09 -3.90
N VAL A 37 1.27 12.00 -4.74
CA VAL A 37 0.60 13.27 -5.11
C VAL A 37 -0.40 13.04 -6.25
N HIS A 38 -0.22 11.97 -7.02
CA HIS A 38 -0.94 11.71 -8.27
C HIS A 38 -1.92 10.53 -8.21
N ALA A 39 -1.92 9.78 -7.10
CA ALA A 39 -2.79 8.62 -6.93
C ALA A 39 -3.23 8.51 -5.46
N ASP A 40 -4.36 7.84 -5.21
CA ASP A 40 -4.88 7.55 -3.87
C ASP A 40 -4.08 6.41 -3.20
N VAL A 41 -2.77 6.61 -3.09
CA VAL A 41 -1.80 5.64 -2.58
C VAL A 41 -1.01 6.24 -1.42
N VAL A 42 -0.93 5.47 -0.34
CA VAL A 42 -0.14 5.78 0.85
C VAL A 42 0.79 4.62 1.13
N VAL A 43 2.04 4.91 1.46
CA VAL A 43 2.95 3.89 1.99
C VAL A 43 3.03 4.07 3.50
N ARG A 44 2.75 2.98 4.22
CA ARG A 44 2.88 2.90 5.67
C ARG A 44 4.01 1.97 6.04
N ARG A 45 4.65 2.22 7.18
CA ARG A 45 5.42 1.18 7.85
C ARG A 45 4.44 0.13 8.39
N VAL A 46 4.80 -1.14 8.22
CA VAL A 46 4.03 -2.29 8.70
C VAL A 46 4.96 -3.19 9.49
N GLU A 47 4.55 -3.62 10.68
CA GLU A 47 5.30 -4.60 11.46
C GLU A 47 4.71 -5.99 11.21
N GLY A 48 5.55 -6.97 10.87
CA GLY A 48 5.18 -8.39 10.77
C GLY A 48 6.17 -9.27 11.53
N ALA A 49 5.96 -10.59 11.50
CA ALA A 49 6.81 -11.54 12.24
C ALA A 49 8.32 -11.45 11.89
N GLY A 50 8.64 -11.04 10.66
CA GLY A 50 10.02 -10.86 10.17
C GLY A 50 10.61 -9.47 10.41
N GLY A 51 9.91 -8.59 11.13
CA GLY A 51 10.32 -7.20 11.38
C GLY A 51 9.57 -6.18 10.51
N ALA A 52 10.18 -5.01 10.35
CA ALA A 52 9.57 -3.87 9.69
C ALA A 52 9.53 -4.03 8.16
N LEU A 53 8.37 -3.71 7.59
CA LEU A 53 8.00 -3.82 6.19
C LEU A 53 7.35 -2.51 5.72
N ALA A 54 7.20 -2.37 4.40
CA ALA A 54 6.43 -1.30 3.77
C ALA A 54 5.09 -1.85 3.28
N GLY A 55 4.00 -1.16 3.60
CA GLY A 55 2.66 -1.44 3.10
C GLY A 55 2.22 -0.33 2.15
N LYS A 56 2.23 -0.61 0.85
CA LYS A 56 1.64 0.27 -0.17
C LYS A 56 0.13 0.06 -0.15
N CYS A 57 -0.59 0.99 0.44
CA CYS A 57 -2.02 0.98 0.67
C CYS A 57 -2.72 1.76 -0.45
N ILE A 58 -3.69 1.13 -1.09
CA ILE A 58 -4.50 1.72 -2.15
C ILE A 58 -5.95 1.66 -1.72
N HIS A 59 -6.62 2.80 -1.77
CA HIS A 59 -8.07 2.88 -1.58
C HIS A 59 -8.74 2.97 -2.94
N GLU A 60 -9.73 2.11 -3.18
CA GLU A 60 -10.54 2.14 -4.39
C GLU A 60 -12.01 1.99 -4.02
N GLY A 61 -12.88 2.75 -4.68
CA GLY A 61 -14.32 2.57 -4.56
C GLY A 61 -14.78 1.25 -5.17
N LYS A 62 -15.97 0.77 -4.80
CA LYS A 62 -16.61 -0.37 -5.48
C LYS A 62 -16.74 -0.07 -6.98
N GLY A 63 -16.09 -0.89 -7.81
CA GLY A 63 -16.18 -0.82 -9.28
C GLY A 63 -14.97 -0.23 -10.00
N GLU A 64 -13.95 0.26 -9.28
CA GLU A 64 -12.77 0.93 -9.86
C GLU A 64 -11.55 0.02 -10.06
N GLY A 65 -11.70 -1.32 -9.99
CA GLY A 65 -10.64 -2.33 -9.81
C GLY A 65 -9.46 -2.41 -10.81
N SER A 66 -9.26 -1.39 -11.65
CA SER A 66 -8.10 -1.20 -12.50
C SER A 66 -6.80 -1.04 -11.69
N VAL A 67 -6.77 -0.27 -10.59
CA VAL A 67 -5.53 -0.08 -9.80
C VAL A 67 -5.25 -1.33 -8.97
N ARG A 68 -6.27 -1.97 -8.39
CA ARG A 68 -6.10 -3.30 -7.75
C ARG A 68 -5.47 -4.33 -8.68
N GLY A 69 -5.95 -4.42 -9.92
CA GLY A 69 -5.37 -5.33 -10.92
C GLY A 69 -3.90 -5.03 -11.23
N ILE A 70 -3.53 -3.74 -11.28
CA ILE A 70 -2.13 -3.32 -11.43
C ILE A 70 -1.28 -3.78 -10.24
N VAL A 71 -1.76 -3.56 -9.01
CA VAL A 71 -1.02 -3.92 -7.78
C VAL A 71 -0.92 -5.43 -7.59
N GLN A 72 -1.96 -6.18 -7.96
CA GLN A 72 -1.92 -7.65 -7.95
C GLN A 72 -0.91 -8.20 -8.97
N ARG A 73 -0.79 -7.56 -10.14
CA ARG A 73 0.25 -7.89 -11.12
C ARG A 73 1.64 -7.55 -10.59
N GLU A 74 1.81 -6.39 -9.94
CA GLU A 74 3.04 -6.00 -9.25
C GLU A 74 3.46 -7.04 -8.22
N TYR A 75 2.53 -7.48 -7.35
CA TYR A 75 2.76 -8.59 -6.42
C TYR A 75 3.21 -9.87 -7.13
N SER A 76 2.50 -10.28 -8.18
CA SER A 76 2.78 -11.53 -8.90
C SER A 76 4.18 -11.56 -9.54
N ILE A 77 4.69 -10.39 -9.94
CA ILE A 77 6.05 -10.23 -10.48
C ILE A 77 7.07 -10.19 -9.34
N LEU A 78 6.90 -9.27 -8.39
CA LEU A 78 7.90 -8.98 -7.35
C LEU A 78 8.02 -10.08 -6.28
N SER A 79 6.97 -10.88 -6.05
CA SER A 79 7.02 -12.01 -5.11
C SER A 79 7.94 -13.14 -5.58
N ARG A 80 8.23 -13.21 -6.88
CA ARG A 80 9.09 -14.23 -7.49
C ARG A 80 10.55 -13.79 -7.62
N VAL A 81 10.82 -12.50 -7.45
CA VAL A 81 12.18 -11.95 -7.56
C VAL A 81 12.89 -12.09 -6.22
N ARG A 82 14.08 -12.70 -6.24
CA ARG A 82 15.00 -12.77 -5.10
C ARG A 82 16.34 -12.19 -5.52
N HIS A 83 16.51 -10.90 -5.30
CA HIS A 83 17.73 -10.18 -5.67
C HIS A 83 18.05 -9.11 -4.61
N PRO A 84 19.31 -8.97 -4.16
CA PRO A 84 19.67 -8.05 -3.07
C PRO A 84 19.36 -6.56 -3.36
N ASN A 85 19.17 -6.19 -4.62
CA ASN A 85 18.88 -4.81 -5.04
C ASN A 85 17.44 -4.60 -5.57
N VAL A 86 16.55 -5.58 -5.38
CA VAL A 86 15.14 -5.44 -5.76
C VAL A 86 14.29 -5.74 -4.54
N ALA A 87 13.47 -4.77 -4.13
CA ALA A 87 12.55 -4.96 -3.02
C ALA A 87 11.57 -6.09 -3.35
N ARG A 88 11.54 -7.11 -2.50
CA ARG A 88 10.63 -8.24 -2.67
C ARG A 88 9.23 -7.88 -2.19
N ALA A 89 8.22 -8.36 -2.91
CA ALA A 89 6.85 -8.38 -2.40
C ALA A 89 6.66 -9.63 -1.51
N VAL A 90 6.19 -9.40 -0.29
CA VAL A 90 6.02 -10.43 0.74
C VAL A 90 4.60 -10.98 0.73
N ASP A 91 3.61 -10.12 0.58
CA ASP A 91 2.20 -10.49 0.65
C ASP A 91 1.31 -9.47 -0.08
N PHE A 92 0.09 -9.88 -0.40
CA PHE A 92 -0.94 -9.02 -0.97
C PHE A 92 -2.26 -9.26 -0.24
N VAL A 93 -2.79 -8.20 0.37
CA VAL A 93 -4.02 -8.25 1.17
C VAL A 93 -5.06 -7.38 0.49
N GLU A 94 -6.19 -7.95 0.12
CA GLU A 94 -7.28 -7.25 -0.53
C GLU A 94 -8.56 -7.30 0.30
N VAL A 95 -9.34 -6.23 0.18
CA VAL A 95 -10.67 -6.09 0.75
C VAL A 95 -11.56 -5.35 -0.25
N ASP A 96 -12.86 -5.27 0.00
CA ASP A 96 -13.79 -4.62 -0.92
C ASP A 96 -13.39 -3.17 -1.27
N CYS A 97 -12.89 -2.41 -0.30
CA CYS A 97 -12.58 -1.00 -0.44
C CYS A 97 -11.11 -0.68 -0.79
N GLY A 98 -10.31 -1.69 -1.13
CA GLY A 98 -8.91 -1.47 -1.50
C GLY A 98 -7.99 -2.66 -1.32
N CYS A 99 -6.69 -2.40 -1.35
CA CYS A 99 -5.68 -3.43 -1.14
C CYS A 99 -4.40 -2.86 -0.53
N VAL A 100 -3.57 -3.76 0.01
CA VAL A 100 -2.21 -3.48 0.48
C VAL A 100 -1.25 -4.46 -0.15
N LEU A 101 -0.20 -3.92 -0.76
CA LEU A 101 0.99 -4.67 -1.14
C LEU A 101 2.03 -4.55 -0.03
N ILE A 102 2.38 -5.68 0.58
CA ILE A 102 3.40 -5.76 1.63
C ILE A 102 4.75 -6.06 0.98
N MET A 103 5.74 -5.25 1.30
CA MET A 103 7.06 -5.29 0.67
C MET A 103 8.17 -5.11 1.70
N GLU A 104 9.37 -5.54 1.34
CA GLU A 104 10.57 -5.21 2.12
C GLU A 104 10.70 -3.69 2.31
N LEU A 105 11.00 -3.26 3.54
CA LEU A 105 11.24 -1.86 3.83
C LEU A 105 12.66 -1.46 3.41
N CYS A 106 12.78 -0.65 2.37
CA CYS A 106 14.06 -0.05 1.99
C CYS A 106 14.33 1.18 2.88
N ALA A 107 15.42 1.14 3.66
CA ALA A 107 15.78 2.22 4.59
C ALA A 107 16.37 3.48 3.92
N GLY A 108 16.50 3.50 2.59
CA GLY A 108 16.97 4.65 1.82
C GLY A 108 15.82 5.51 1.27
N ALA A 109 16.07 6.80 1.07
CA ALA A 109 15.17 7.66 0.29
C ALA A 109 15.21 7.27 -1.21
N SER A 110 14.22 7.74 -1.98
CA SER A 110 14.28 7.65 -3.44
C SER A 110 15.52 8.38 -3.95
N LEU A 111 16.20 7.79 -4.94
CA LEU A 111 17.32 8.41 -5.66
C LEU A 111 16.87 9.60 -6.51
#